data_AF-A0A951FI03-F1
#
_entry.id   AF-A0A951FI03-F1
#
_cell.length_a   1.000
_cell.length_b   1.000
_cell.length_c   1.000
_cell.angle_alpha   90.00
_cell.angle_beta   90.00
_cell.angle_gamma   90.00
#
_symmetry.space_group_name_H-M   'P 1'
#
loop_
_entity.id
_entity.type
_entity.pdbx_description
1 polymer ?
#
loop_
_entity_poly.entity_id
_entity_poly.type
_entity_poly.pdbx_seq_one_letter_code
_entity_poly.pdbx_strand_id
1 'polypeptide(L)'
;MFHNAFVRQPNAKKMLGLILLVVTSVTGLLVAPFRDITHAAGEKNVRQPMFWNKQNDTTVEQAAARAGLVALPRVERTYRDTMRSNGYTGKAVQYFLANEVHGPGPYSSSSSWCDSSLSPHVNQVAYLKGDFCTFIHPNESWFLHNGAGKRLYSWSGGRVMYHMNPASSGWRNFALSRMKRDLFGDSSQSKLGFDGVILDNLALGTYKLRKQVDNSDGTIKEFGSDSAYRDAVRGYLSTLSGGVRPAAVIWAN
;
A
#
# COMPACT_ATOMS: atom_id res chain seq x y z
N MET A 1 25.23 -4.02 0.42
CA MET A 1 25.91 -2.90 1.10
C MET A 1 25.09 -1.65 0.84
N PHE A 2 24.14 -1.31 1.73
CA PHE A 2 23.27 -0.14 1.56
C PHE A 2 23.75 0.97 2.49
N HIS A 3 24.10 2.12 1.90
CA HIS A 3 24.40 3.36 2.63
C HIS A 3 23.11 4.17 2.82
N ASN A 4 22.85 4.55 4.07
CA ASN A 4 21.79 5.46 4.49
C ASN A 4 22.08 6.89 4.00
N ALA A 5 21.09 7.54 3.38
CA ALA A 5 21.09 8.99 3.17
C ALA A 5 19.99 9.61 4.04
N PHE A 6 20.41 10.17 5.18
CA PHE A 6 19.60 11.01 6.06
C PHE A 6 19.51 12.42 5.47
N VAL A 7 18.30 12.92 5.24
CA VAL A 7 18.06 14.34 4.90
C VAL A 7 17.95 15.14 6.20
N ARG A 8 18.90 16.07 6.42
CA ARG A 8 18.88 17.06 7.51
C ARG A 8 17.88 18.17 7.19
N GLN A 9 17.00 18.51 8.13
CA GLN A 9 16.28 19.78 8.14
C GLN A 9 17.13 20.89 8.80
N PRO A 10 17.07 22.15 8.32
CA PRO A 10 17.77 23.26 8.94
C PRO A 10 16.95 23.95 10.05
N ASN A 11 17.54 23.93 11.25
CA ASN A 11 17.59 24.94 12.32
C ASN A 11 16.55 26.09 12.28
N ALA A 12 15.54 26.00 13.14
CA ALA A 12 14.77 27.16 13.61
C ALA A 12 15.58 27.96 14.65
N LYS A 13 15.79 29.25 14.37
CA LYS A 13 16.45 30.20 15.26
C LYS A 13 15.60 30.44 16.51
N LYS A 14 16.21 30.29 17.69
CA LYS A 14 15.67 30.66 19.00
C LYS A 14 15.57 32.18 19.11
N MET A 15 14.40 32.69 19.48
CA MET A 15 14.21 34.07 19.91
C MET A 15 14.02 34.05 21.44
N LEU A 16 14.99 34.60 22.17
CA LEU A 16 14.91 34.81 23.61
C LEU A 16 13.94 35.98 23.88
N GLY A 17 12.86 35.70 24.60
CA GLY A 17 11.96 36.70 25.16
C GLY A 17 11.96 36.58 26.69
N LEU A 18 12.50 37.61 27.32
CA LEU A 18 12.63 37.86 28.76
C LEU A 18 11.26 38.16 29.40
N ILE A 19 10.76 37.36 30.36
CA ILE A 19 9.68 37.81 31.26
C ILE A 19 9.86 37.26 32.69
N LEU A 20 10.20 38.22 33.57
CA LEU A 20 9.70 38.49 34.93
C LEU A 20 9.42 37.34 35.91
N LEU A 21 10.24 37.35 36.97
CA LEU A 21 10.05 36.66 38.24
C LEU A 21 8.89 37.30 39.03
N VAL A 22 7.88 36.52 39.42
CA VAL A 22 6.97 36.88 40.52
C VAL A 22 6.97 35.72 41.51
N VAL A 23 7.55 36.00 42.68
CA VAL A 23 7.54 35.14 43.86
C VAL A 23 6.24 35.41 44.61
N THR A 24 5.37 34.41 44.69
CA THR A 24 4.29 34.38 45.68
C THR A 24 4.22 33.00 46.30
N SER A 25 4.50 33.00 47.59
CA SER A 25 4.40 31.91 48.55
C SER A 25 2.97 31.40 48.63
N VAL A 26 2.75 30.10 48.43
CA VAL A 26 1.52 29.42 48.88
C VAL A 26 1.94 28.27 49.79
N THR A 27 1.58 28.45 51.05
CA THR A 27 1.66 27.53 52.17
C THR A 27 0.71 26.35 51.98
N GLY A 28 1.19 25.15 52.34
CA GLY A 28 0.40 24.07 52.93
C GLY A 28 -0.52 23.27 51.99
N LEU A 29 0.02 22.22 51.36
CA LEU A 29 -0.78 21.06 50.96
C LEU A 29 -0.34 19.82 51.73
N LEU A 30 -1.31 19.23 52.43
CA LEU A 30 -1.22 17.92 53.07
C LEU A 30 -0.85 16.85 52.03
N VAL A 31 0.34 16.25 52.18
CA VAL A 31 0.74 15.07 51.43
C VAL A 31 -0.02 13.88 52.03
N ALA A 32 -1.18 13.54 51.45
CA ALA A 32 -1.75 12.22 51.66
C ALA A 32 -0.79 11.17 51.05
N PRO A 33 -0.54 10.04 51.74
CA PRO A 33 0.28 8.98 51.16
C PRO A 33 -0.40 8.49 49.88
N PHE A 34 0.28 8.63 48.75
CA PHE A 34 -0.08 7.93 47.53
C PHE A 34 -0.09 6.44 47.86
N ARG A 35 -1.27 5.86 48.00
CA ARG A 35 -1.42 4.42 47.87
C ARG A 35 -0.97 4.07 46.47
N ASP A 36 0.08 3.27 46.36
CA ASP A 36 0.38 2.54 45.13
C ASP A 36 -0.85 1.72 44.78
N ILE A 37 -1.72 2.29 43.95
CA ILE A 37 -2.72 1.51 43.26
C ILE A 37 -1.95 0.84 42.13
N THR A 38 -1.32 -0.28 42.46
CA THR A 38 -0.95 -1.30 41.47
C THR A 38 -2.24 -1.79 40.83
N HIS A 39 -2.76 -1.00 39.89
CA HIS A 39 -3.62 -1.55 38.87
C HIS A 39 -2.74 -2.55 38.11
N ALA A 40 -2.84 -3.82 38.49
CA ALA A 40 -2.71 -4.91 37.54
C ALA A 40 -3.85 -4.75 36.53
N ALA A 41 -3.80 -3.68 35.73
CA ALA A 41 -4.51 -3.60 34.49
C ALA A 41 -3.89 -4.73 33.68
N GLY A 42 -4.55 -5.88 33.64
CA GLY A 42 -4.17 -6.94 32.71
C GLY A 42 -4.03 -6.27 31.36
N GLU A 43 -2.79 -6.19 30.86
CA GLU A 43 -2.50 -5.54 29.60
C GLU A 43 -3.45 -6.15 28.58
N LYS A 44 -4.44 -5.37 28.14
CA LYS A 44 -5.23 -5.76 26.98
C LYS A 44 -4.20 -5.94 25.89
N ASN A 45 -3.95 -7.19 25.49
CA ASN A 45 -3.08 -7.52 24.38
C ASN A 45 -3.64 -6.80 23.13
N VAL A 46 -3.16 -5.59 22.88
CA VAL A 46 -3.53 -4.79 21.72
C VAL A 46 -2.90 -5.49 20.53
N ARG A 47 -3.75 -6.16 19.75
CA ARG A 47 -3.29 -6.82 18.53
C ARG A 47 -3.08 -5.77 17.45
N GLN A 48 -1.83 -5.62 17.00
CA GLN A 48 -1.46 -4.64 15.99
C GLN A 48 -1.57 -5.22 14.57
N PRO A 49 -1.96 -4.40 13.57
CA PRO A 49 -1.81 -4.79 12.18
C PRO A 49 -0.31 -4.75 11.82
N MET A 50 0.18 -5.82 11.19
CA MET A 50 1.56 -5.90 10.74
C MET A 50 1.60 -5.80 9.21
N PHE A 51 2.43 -4.88 8.69
CA PHE A 51 2.55 -4.65 7.27
C PHE A 51 3.96 -4.92 6.76
N TRP A 52 4.02 -5.36 5.50
CA TRP A 52 5.18 -5.35 4.62
C TRP A 52 6.24 -6.42 4.89
N ASN A 53 6.90 -6.43 6.05
CA ASN A 53 8.08 -7.27 6.24
C ASN A 53 8.14 -7.88 7.65
N LYS A 54 8.93 -8.95 7.80
CA LYS A 54 9.44 -9.39 9.10
C LYS A 54 10.13 -8.20 9.77
N GLN A 55 9.69 -7.81 10.97
CA GLN A 55 10.44 -6.83 11.76
C GLN A 55 11.74 -7.51 12.22
N ASN A 56 12.89 -6.85 11.97
CA ASN A 56 14.20 -7.45 12.25
C ASN A 56 14.36 -7.87 13.72
N ASP A 57 13.68 -7.19 14.62
CA ASP A 57 13.77 -7.40 16.07
C ASP A 57 12.60 -8.20 16.66
N THR A 58 11.77 -8.82 15.81
CA THR A 58 10.64 -9.66 16.25
C THR A 58 10.77 -11.06 15.66
N THR A 59 10.77 -12.07 16.53
CA THR A 59 10.73 -13.47 16.07
C THR A 59 9.35 -13.78 15.46
N VAL A 60 9.25 -14.82 14.65
CA VAL A 60 7.96 -15.18 14.03
C VAL A 60 6.93 -15.62 15.08
N GLU A 61 7.38 -16.20 16.18
CA GLU A 61 6.58 -16.58 17.36
C GLU A 61 6.00 -15.33 18.03
N GLN A 62 6.84 -14.32 18.26
CA GLN A 62 6.40 -13.05 18.85
C GLN A 62 5.40 -12.33 17.92
N ALA A 63 5.65 -12.33 16.61
CA ALA A 63 4.74 -11.76 15.63
C ALA A 63 3.39 -12.52 15.63
N ALA A 64 3.43 -13.86 15.66
CA ALA A 64 2.24 -14.70 15.69
C ALA A 64 1.37 -14.47 16.94
N ALA A 65 2.01 -14.29 18.10
CA ALA A 65 1.31 -14.01 19.35
C ALA A 65 0.65 -12.62 19.40
N ARG A 66 1.22 -11.63 18.71
CA ARG A 66 0.81 -10.21 18.80
C ARG A 66 -0.08 -9.75 17.66
N ALA A 67 0.04 -10.32 16.46
CA ALA A 67 -0.65 -9.80 15.29
C ALA A 67 -2.17 -10.07 15.36
N GLY A 68 -2.97 -9.08 14.95
CA GLY A 68 -4.42 -9.24 14.72
C GLY A 68 -4.76 -9.45 13.25
N LEU A 69 -3.95 -8.83 12.40
CA LEU A 69 -3.98 -8.88 10.95
C LEU A 69 -2.54 -8.83 10.46
N VAL A 70 -2.23 -9.59 9.41
CA VAL A 70 -0.97 -9.47 8.69
C VAL A 70 -1.24 -9.17 7.22
N ALA A 71 -0.61 -8.12 6.71
CA ALA A 71 -0.65 -7.69 5.32
C ALA A 71 0.72 -7.97 4.70
N LEU A 72 0.77 -8.96 3.80
CA LEU A 72 2.03 -9.50 3.28
C LEU A 72 2.03 -9.52 1.75
N PRO A 73 3.14 -9.18 1.09
CA PRO A 73 3.24 -9.35 -0.36
C PRO A 73 3.24 -10.84 -0.73
N ARG A 74 2.98 -11.14 -2.01
CA ARG A 74 2.86 -12.51 -2.52
C ARG A 74 4.03 -13.43 -2.15
N VAL A 75 5.25 -12.88 -2.15
CA VAL A 75 6.49 -13.65 -1.88
C VAL A 75 6.58 -14.15 -0.44
N GLU A 76 5.93 -13.48 0.51
CA GLU A 76 5.98 -13.79 1.94
C GLU A 76 4.95 -14.85 2.38
N ARG A 77 4.45 -15.67 1.43
CA ARG A 77 3.52 -16.77 1.74
C ARG A 77 4.12 -17.78 2.72
N THR A 78 5.42 -18.07 2.61
CA THR A 78 6.10 -18.99 3.53
C THR A 78 6.17 -18.42 4.94
N TYR A 79 6.42 -17.11 5.08
CA TYR A 79 6.42 -16.45 6.38
C TYR A 79 5.04 -16.50 7.04
N ARG A 80 3.96 -16.26 6.28
CA ARG A 80 2.58 -16.49 6.75
C ARG A 80 2.39 -17.93 7.25
N ASP A 81 2.84 -18.92 6.50
CA ASP A 81 2.68 -20.33 6.88
C ASP A 81 3.47 -20.65 8.16
N THR A 82 4.67 -20.09 8.31
CA THR A 82 5.43 -20.17 9.56
C THR A 82 4.71 -19.48 10.73
N MET A 83 4.08 -18.33 10.51
CA MET A 83 3.24 -17.69 11.55
C MET A 83 2.08 -18.60 11.96
N ARG A 84 1.40 -19.24 10.99
CA ARG A 84 0.29 -20.18 11.26
C ARG A 84 0.77 -21.37 12.09
N SER A 85 1.91 -21.97 11.75
CA SER A 85 2.51 -23.06 12.52
C SER A 85 2.92 -22.65 13.94
N ASN A 86 3.16 -21.36 14.18
CA ASN A 86 3.43 -20.77 15.50
C ASN A 86 2.18 -20.23 16.21
N GLY A 87 0.98 -20.68 15.82
CA GLY A 87 -0.26 -20.38 16.52
C GLY A 87 -0.97 -19.09 16.07
N TYR A 88 -0.53 -18.43 15.00
CA TYR A 88 -1.25 -17.30 14.45
C TYR A 88 -2.63 -17.70 13.92
N THR A 89 -3.68 -17.17 14.53
CA THR A 89 -5.08 -17.44 14.16
C THR A 89 -5.78 -16.25 13.49
N GLY A 90 -5.13 -15.08 13.41
CA GLY A 90 -5.68 -13.87 12.79
C GLY A 90 -5.85 -13.97 11.27
N LYS A 91 -6.20 -12.86 10.60
CA LYS A 91 -6.34 -12.82 9.14
C LYS A 91 -5.01 -12.50 8.46
N ALA A 92 -4.66 -13.21 7.40
CA ALA A 92 -3.51 -12.92 6.56
C ALA A 92 -3.98 -12.47 5.18
N VAL A 93 -3.81 -11.19 4.86
CA VAL A 93 -4.24 -10.59 3.59
C VAL A 93 -3.06 -10.36 2.67
N GLN A 94 -3.26 -10.62 1.38
CA GLN A 94 -2.26 -10.36 0.36
C GLN A 94 -2.23 -8.87 0.03
N TYR A 95 -1.06 -8.29 0.12
CA TYR A 95 -0.83 -6.90 -0.23
C TYR A 95 -0.74 -6.70 -1.75
N PHE A 96 -1.48 -5.71 -2.26
CA PHE A 96 -1.42 -5.22 -3.63
C PHE A 96 -1.34 -3.70 -3.69
N LEU A 97 -0.46 -3.17 -4.54
CA LEU A 97 -0.59 -1.82 -5.08
C LEU A 97 -1.84 -1.74 -5.96
N ALA A 98 -2.77 -0.87 -5.59
CA ALA A 98 -4.11 -0.85 -6.16
C ALA A 98 -4.17 -0.18 -7.55
N ASN A 99 -3.38 0.87 -7.74
CA ASN A 99 -3.47 1.80 -8.87
C ASN A 99 -2.18 1.91 -9.68
N GLU A 100 -1.18 1.08 -9.39
CA GLU A 100 0.13 1.14 -10.03
C GLU A 100 0.56 -0.24 -10.53
N VAL A 101 1.25 -0.25 -11.67
CA VAL A 101 1.87 -1.44 -12.23
C VAL A 101 3.34 -1.15 -12.51
N HIS A 102 4.22 -2.04 -12.04
CA HIS A 102 5.62 -2.00 -12.40
C HIS A 102 5.79 -2.53 -13.83
N GLY A 103 6.41 -1.72 -14.70
CA GLY A 103 6.70 -2.10 -16.09
C GLY A 103 8.05 -1.55 -16.56
N PRO A 104 8.55 -2.01 -17.73
CA PRO A 104 9.73 -1.44 -18.36
C PRO A 104 9.41 -0.04 -18.90
N GLY A 105 10.44 0.76 -19.18
CA GLY A 105 10.30 2.08 -19.78
C GLY A 105 11.12 3.16 -19.07
N PRO A 106 10.67 4.43 -19.08
CA PRO A 106 9.29 4.87 -19.34
C PRO A 106 8.89 4.81 -20.82
N TYR A 107 7.68 4.32 -21.09
CA TYR A 107 7.05 4.28 -22.41
C TYR A 107 5.93 5.30 -22.47
N SER A 108 5.87 6.03 -23.58
CA SER A 108 4.80 7.01 -23.80
C SER A 108 3.47 6.36 -24.17
N SER A 109 3.50 5.20 -24.84
CA SER A 109 2.34 4.52 -25.42
C SER A 109 2.64 3.07 -25.82
N SER A 110 1.61 2.33 -26.23
CA SER A 110 1.65 0.94 -26.69
C SER A 110 2.48 0.71 -27.95
N SER A 111 2.78 1.76 -28.72
CA SER A 111 3.64 1.68 -29.90
C SER A 111 5.12 1.51 -29.57
N SER A 112 5.52 1.70 -28.30
CA SER A 112 6.91 1.46 -27.86
C SER A 112 7.21 -0.03 -27.84
N TRP A 113 8.41 -0.43 -28.26
CA TRP A 113 8.88 -1.81 -28.08
C TRP A 113 8.92 -2.14 -26.57
N CYS A 114 8.39 -3.31 -26.20
CA CYS A 114 8.24 -3.71 -24.81
C CYS A 114 9.23 -4.80 -24.40
N ASP A 115 10.06 -4.50 -23.41
CA ASP A 115 10.99 -5.46 -22.83
C ASP A 115 10.27 -6.46 -21.92
N SER A 116 9.97 -7.65 -22.45
CA SER A 116 9.32 -8.74 -21.71
C SER A 116 10.26 -9.45 -20.72
N SER A 117 11.53 -9.08 -20.66
CA SER A 117 12.52 -9.69 -19.76
C SER A 117 12.44 -9.17 -18.32
N LEU A 118 11.74 -8.04 -18.09
CA LEU A 118 11.58 -7.44 -16.78
C LEU A 118 11.03 -8.44 -15.75
N SER A 119 11.70 -8.50 -14.59
CA SER A 119 11.18 -9.17 -13.40
C SER A 119 10.39 -8.16 -12.56
N PRO A 120 9.05 -8.24 -12.53
CA PRO A 120 8.22 -7.25 -11.86
C PRO A 120 8.26 -7.39 -10.34
N HIS A 121 7.74 -6.38 -9.63
CA HIS A 121 7.48 -6.55 -8.21
C HIS A 121 6.28 -7.47 -8.02
N VAL A 122 6.31 -8.24 -6.93
CA VAL A 122 5.31 -9.27 -6.61
C VAL A 122 4.19 -8.75 -5.70
N ASN A 123 4.09 -7.44 -5.54
CA ASN A 123 3.12 -6.73 -4.71
C ASN A 123 2.09 -5.96 -5.56
N GLN A 124 1.84 -6.39 -6.80
CA GLN A 124 0.95 -5.76 -7.79
C GLN A 124 0.37 -6.85 -8.70
N VAL A 125 -0.72 -6.58 -9.41
CA VAL A 125 -1.47 -7.65 -10.12
C VAL A 125 -0.77 -8.22 -11.36
N ALA A 126 0.17 -7.49 -11.98
CA ALA A 126 0.98 -7.95 -13.10
C ALA A 126 2.36 -8.47 -12.65
N TYR A 127 2.37 -9.42 -11.70
CA TYR A 127 3.58 -9.90 -11.02
C TYR A 127 4.36 -11.02 -11.72
N LEU A 128 3.90 -11.54 -12.87
CA LEU A 128 4.68 -12.54 -13.62
C LEU A 128 5.54 -11.86 -14.67
N LYS A 129 6.71 -12.44 -14.94
CA LYS A 129 7.57 -12.03 -16.06
C LYS A 129 6.76 -12.05 -17.35
N GLY A 130 6.82 -10.96 -18.12
CA GLY A 130 6.07 -10.78 -19.36
C GLY A 130 4.63 -10.25 -19.20
N ASP A 131 4.03 -10.28 -18.00
CA ASP A 131 2.63 -9.84 -17.80
C ASP A 131 2.38 -8.43 -18.32
N PHE A 132 3.31 -7.52 -18.03
CA PHE A 132 3.20 -6.13 -18.48
C PHE A 132 3.10 -6.07 -20.01
N CYS A 133 4.03 -6.68 -20.73
CA CYS A 133 4.06 -6.62 -22.19
C CYS A 133 2.91 -7.37 -22.86
N THR A 134 2.48 -8.49 -22.27
CA THR A 134 1.39 -9.33 -22.83
C THR A 134 0.02 -8.72 -22.58
N PHE A 135 -0.25 -8.25 -21.36
CA PHE A 135 -1.61 -7.89 -20.94
C PHE A 135 -1.81 -6.39 -20.72
N ILE A 136 -0.80 -5.68 -20.23
CA ILE A 136 -0.96 -4.28 -19.81
C ILE A 136 -0.61 -3.32 -20.96
N HIS A 137 0.61 -3.43 -21.48
CA HIS A 137 1.19 -2.53 -22.48
C HIS A 137 0.35 -2.37 -23.77
N PRO A 138 -0.34 -3.39 -24.30
CA PRO A 138 -1.15 -3.20 -25.50
C PRO A 138 -2.42 -2.36 -25.28
N ASN A 139 -2.83 -2.13 -24.03
CA ASN A 139 -4.12 -1.56 -23.68
C ASN A 139 -4.00 -0.10 -23.20
N GLU A 140 -3.88 0.85 -24.12
CA GLU A 140 -3.72 2.29 -23.76
C GLU A 140 -4.80 2.81 -22.82
N SER A 141 -6.06 2.39 -22.99
CA SER A 141 -7.16 2.84 -22.13
C SER A 141 -6.99 2.45 -20.66
N TRP A 142 -6.08 1.53 -20.34
CA TRP A 142 -5.78 1.10 -18.97
C TRP A 142 -4.81 2.03 -18.26
N PHE A 143 -4.14 2.94 -18.97
CA PHE A 143 -3.22 3.92 -18.39
C PHE A 143 -3.90 5.26 -18.19
N LEU A 144 -3.46 6.01 -17.17
CA LEU A 144 -3.71 7.44 -17.09
C LEU A 144 -2.69 8.19 -17.93
N HIS A 145 -3.09 9.31 -18.53
CA HIS A 145 -2.19 10.13 -19.36
C HIS A 145 -2.11 11.57 -18.86
N ASN A 146 -0.95 12.20 -19.08
CA ASN A 146 -0.80 13.65 -18.91
C ASN A 146 -1.48 14.41 -20.06
N GLY A 147 -1.45 15.75 -20.01
CA GLY A 147 -2.02 16.62 -21.05
C GLY A 147 -1.42 16.42 -22.44
N ALA A 148 -0.15 15.99 -22.52
CA ALA A 148 0.51 15.62 -23.77
C ALA A 148 0.13 14.20 -24.29
N GLY A 149 -0.76 13.49 -23.60
CA GLY A 149 -1.18 12.14 -23.98
C GLY A 149 -0.13 11.05 -23.72
N LYS A 150 0.90 11.33 -22.90
CA LYS A 150 1.88 10.32 -22.46
C LYS A 150 1.40 9.64 -21.19
N ARG A 151 1.62 8.34 -21.04
CA ARG A 151 1.28 7.58 -19.82
C ARG A 151 1.91 8.23 -18.58
N LEU A 152 1.15 8.38 -17.51
CA LEU A 152 1.63 8.87 -16.21
C LEU A 152 2.43 7.78 -15.50
N TYR A 153 3.59 8.14 -14.96
CA TYR A 153 4.45 7.20 -14.21
C TYR A 153 5.18 7.88 -13.04
N SER A 154 5.67 7.04 -12.13
CA SER A 154 6.60 7.42 -11.07
C SER A 154 7.83 6.51 -11.07
N TRP A 155 8.99 7.07 -10.76
CA TRP A 155 10.23 6.37 -10.45
C TRP A 155 10.22 6.02 -8.96
N SER A 156 10.30 4.73 -8.67
CA SER A 156 10.39 4.22 -7.32
C SER A 156 11.45 3.13 -7.25
N GLY A 157 12.50 3.34 -6.45
CA GLY A 157 13.60 2.38 -6.32
C GLY A 157 14.27 2.01 -7.65
N GLY A 158 14.42 2.98 -8.57
CA GLY A 158 15.01 2.76 -9.89
C GLY A 158 14.09 2.05 -10.90
N ARG A 159 12.77 2.03 -10.64
CA ARG A 159 11.78 1.32 -11.47
C ARG A 159 10.64 2.24 -11.85
N VAL A 160 10.01 1.96 -13.00
CA VAL A 160 8.86 2.70 -13.50
C VAL A 160 7.57 2.06 -13.00
N MET A 161 6.79 2.85 -12.27
CA MET A 161 5.44 2.52 -11.81
C MET A 161 4.44 3.32 -12.63
N TYR A 162 3.71 2.65 -13.52
CA TYR A 162 2.67 3.28 -14.32
C TYR A 162 1.38 3.41 -13.54
N HIS A 163 0.73 4.56 -13.65
CA HIS A 163 -0.55 4.82 -13.00
C HIS A 163 -1.71 4.33 -13.86
N MET A 164 -2.54 3.47 -13.29
CA MET A 164 -3.60 2.78 -14.00
C MET A 164 -4.92 3.54 -13.92
N ASN A 165 -5.68 3.50 -15.00
CA ASN A 165 -6.98 4.16 -15.14
C ASN A 165 -8.07 3.36 -14.41
N PRO A 166 -8.60 3.85 -13.27
CA PRO A 166 -9.62 3.14 -12.53
C PRO A 166 -10.97 3.10 -13.27
N ALA A 167 -11.18 3.87 -14.35
CA ALA A 167 -12.39 3.80 -15.18
C ALA A 167 -12.36 2.65 -16.20
N SER A 168 -11.18 2.10 -16.52
CA SER A 168 -11.05 1.06 -17.53
C SER A 168 -11.60 -0.28 -17.05
N SER A 169 -12.68 -0.77 -17.68
CA SER A 169 -13.25 -2.08 -17.38
C SER A 169 -12.25 -3.22 -17.59
N GLY A 170 -11.38 -3.12 -18.60
CA GLY A 170 -10.33 -4.10 -18.85
C GLY A 170 -9.32 -4.18 -17.71
N TRP A 171 -8.86 -3.03 -17.21
CA TRP A 171 -7.98 -2.97 -16.05
C TRP A 171 -8.64 -3.58 -14.80
N ARG A 172 -9.88 -3.18 -14.50
CA ARG A 172 -10.64 -3.70 -13.35
C ARG A 172 -10.76 -5.23 -13.41
N ASN A 173 -11.10 -5.76 -14.58
CA ASN A 173 -11.27 -7.19 -14.79
C ASN A 173 -9.94 -7.95 -14.68
N PHE A 174 -8.85 -7.39 -15.19
CA PHE A 174 -7.52 -7.98 -15.04
C PHE A 174 -7.06 -8.03 -13.58
N ALA A 175 -7.20 -6.91 -12.86
CA ALA A 175 -6.87 -6.86 -11.45
C ALA A 175 -7.69 -7.87 -10.64
N LEU A 176 -9.01 -7.94 -10.88
CA LEU A 176 -9.89 -8.90 -10.22
C LEU A 176 -9.49 -10.34 -10.53
N SER A 177 -9.24 -10.68 -11.80
CA SER A 177 -8.91 -12.05 -12.19
C SER A 177 -7.62 -12.53 -11.51
N ARG A 178 -6.62 -11.66 -11.40
CA ARG A 178 -5.35 -11.96 -10.71
C ARG A 178 -5.53 -12.15 -9.20
N MET A 179 -6.34 -11.30 -8.55
CA MET A 179 -6.67 -11.48 -7.13
C MET A 179 -7.45 -12.79 -6.90
N LYS A 180 -8.43 -13.10 -7.76
CA LYS A 180 -9.20 -14.35 -7.67
C LYS A 180 -8.31 -15.57 -7.84
N ARG A 181 -7.40 -15.58 -8.81
CA ARG A 181 -6.45 -16.67 -9.00
C ARG A 181 -5.63 -16.91 -7.73
N ASP A 182 -5.15 -15.86 -7.07
CA ASP A 182 -4.33 -16.02 -5.87
C ASP A 182 -5.14 -16.50 -4.67
N LEU A 183 -6.37 -16.01 -4.50
CA LEU A 183 -7.24 -16.37 -3.37
C LEU A 183 -7.89 -17.75 -3.51
N PHE A 184 -8.30 -18.11 -4.73
CA PHE A 184 -9.17 -19.27 -4.97
C PHE A 184 -8.47 -20.36 -5.79
N GLY A 185 -7.37 -20.03 -6.45
CA GLY A 185 -6.72 -20.91 -7.41
C GLY A 185 -7.47 -20.99 -8.74
N ASP A 186 -6.86 -21.69 -9.68
CA ASP A 186 -7.43 -22.11 -10.95
C ASP A 186 -6.79 -23.43 -11.40
N SER A 187 -7.04 -23.87 -12.64
CA SER A 187 -6.47 -25.10 -13.19
C SER A 187 -4.94 -25.08 -13.36
N SER A 188 -4.31 -23.90 -13.32
CA SER A 188 -2.87 -23.72 -13.50
C SER A 188 -2.13 -23.41 -12.18
N GLN A 189 -2.84 -22.89 -11.18
CA GLN A 189 -2.24 -22.45 -9.92
C GLN A 189 -3.18 -22.74 -8.75
N SER A 190 -2.72 -23.51 -7.76
CA SER A 190 -3.43 -23.66 -6.49
C SER A 190 -3.58 -22.31 -5.77
N LYS A 191 -4.64 -22.17 -4.96
CA LYS A 191 -4.80 -21.00 -4.08
C LYS A 191 -3.58 -20.82 -3.19
N LEU A 192 -3.21 -19.56 -2.95
CA LEU A 192 -2.01 -19.24 -2.18
C LEU A 192 -2.19 -19.34 -0.67
N GLY A 193 -3.42 -19.43 -0.15
CA GLY A 193 -3.70 -19.53 1.28
C GLY A 193 -3.84 -18.19 2.03
N PHE A 194 -3.99 -17.07 1.30
CA PHE A 194 -4.38 -15.80 1.92
C PHE A 194 -5.89 -15.77 2.21
N ASP A 195 -6.28 -15.07 3.29
CA ASP A 195 -7.67 -14.89 3.72
C ASP A 195 -8.40 -13.74 3.00
N GLY A 196 -7.68 -12.99 2.16
CA GLY A 196 -8.18 -11.78 1.55
C GLY A 196 -7.07 -10.94 0.93
N VAL A 197 -7.42 -9.71 0.54
CA VAL A 197 -6.49 -8.75 -0.05
C VAL A 197 -6.55 -7.42 0.68
N ILE A 198 -5.42 -6.72 0.66
CA ILE A 198 -5.34 -5.31 1.01
C ILE A 198 -4.82 -4.53 -0.18
N LEU A 199 -5.55 -3.48 -0.53
CA LEU A 199 -5.26 -2.56 -1.62
C LEU A 199 -4.58 -1.34 -1.01
N ASP A 200 -3.39 -0.99 -1.45
CA ASP A 200 -2.68 0.20 -0.97
C ASP A 200 -2.46 1.19 -2.11
N ASN A 201 -2.05 2.41 -1.73
CA ASN A 201 -1.95 3.58 -2.60
C ASN A 201 -3.27 3.99 -3.24
N LEU A 202 -4.42 3.66 -2.64
CA LEU A 202 -5.71 4.06 -3.18
C LEU A 202 -5.91 5.58 -3.00
N ALA A 203 -5.80 6.33 -4.09
CA ALA A 203 -6.10 7.75 -4.08
C ALA A 203 -7.59 8.01 -4.33
N LEU A 204 -8.23 8.86 -3.52
CA LEU A 204 -9.61 9.32 -3.73
C LEU A 204 -9.70 10.69 -4.45
N GLY A 205 -8.55 11.21 -4.86
CA GLY A 205 -8.41 12.48 -5.57
C GLY A 205 -7.15 12.49 -6.42
N THR A 206 -7.04 13.50 -7.27
CA THR A 206 -6.03 13.60 -8.32
C THR A 206 -4.75 14.29 -7.89
N TYR A 207 -4.63 14.72 -6.63
CA TYR A 207 -3.48 15.50 -6.14
C TYR A 207 -2.13 14.83 -6.46
N LYS A 208 -1.96 13.54 -6.08
CA LYS A 208 -0.74 12.77 -6.38
C LYS A 208 -0.43 12.77 -7.88
N LEU A 209 -1.43 12.43 -8.70
CA LEU A 209 -1.32 12.35 -10.15
C LEU A 209 -1.00 13.71 -10.81
N ARG A 210 -1.45 14.83 -10.23
CA ARG A 210 -1.23 16.18 -10.77
C ARG A 210 0.06 16.84 -10.26
N LYS A 211 0.64 16.36 -9.16
CA LYS A 211 1.69 17.10 -8.43
C LYS A 211 2.90 16.27 -8.03
N GLN A 212 2.81 14.94 -8.01
CA GLN A 212 3.83 14.08 -7.40
C GLN A 212 4.33 12.97 -8.32
N VAL A 213 3.68 12.74 -9.48
CA VAL A 213 4.20 11.80 -10.49
C VAL A 213 5.17 12.52 -11.42
N ASP A 214 6.21 11.82 -11.88
CA ASP A 214 7.42 12.48 -12.42
C ASP A 214 7.20 13.23 -13.73
N ASN A 215 6.26 12.75 -14.55
CA ASN A 215 5.95 13.37 -15.84
C ASN A 215 4.61 14.12 -15.84
N SER A 216 4.12 14.52 -14.67
CA SER A 216 2.90 15.32 -14.56
C SER A 216 3.08 16.71 -15.14
N ASP A 217 2.10 17.17 -15.92
CA ASP A 217 1.93 18.56 -16.34
C ASP A 217 0.73 19.22 -15.64
N GLY A 218 0.26 18.62 -14.53
CA GLY A 218 -0.94 19.05 -13.81
C GLY A 218 -2.25 18.58 -14.44
N THR A 219 -2.22 17.92 -15.59
CA THR A 219 -3.41 17.40 -16.28
C THR A 219 -3.47 15.88 -16.18
N ILE A 220 -4.69 15.35 -16.09
CA ILE A 220 -4.98 13.92 -16.25
C ILE A 220 -6.04 13.84 -17.34
N LYS A 221 -5.64 13.34 -18.50
CA LYS A 221 -6.46 13.38 -19.72
C LYS A 221 -7.82 12.73 -19.53
N GLU A 222 -7.90 11.66 -18.74
CA GLU A 222 -9.12 10.88 -18.51
C GLU A 222 -10.11 11.58 -17.55
N PHE A 223 -9.66 12.56 -16.76
CA PHE A 223 -10.46 13.09 -15.65
C PHE A 223 -10.37 14.61 -15.54
N GLY A 224 -11.49 15.29 -15.85
CA GLY A 224 -11.63 16.74 -15.67
C GLY A 224 -11.77 17.18 -14.21
N SER A 225 -12.16 16.30 -13.28
CA SER A 225 -12.41 16.64 -11.88
C SER A 225 -12.09 15.51 -10.90
N ASP A 226 -11.89 15.86 -9.63
CA ASP A 226 -11.74 14.87 -8.54
C ASP A 226 -13.00 14.02 -8.34
N SER A 227 -14.19 14.57 -8.60
CA SER A 227 -15.44 13.81 -8.49
C SER A 227 -15.47 12.68 -9.53
N ALA A 228 -15.15 12.98 -10.79
CA ALA A 228 -15.13 11.97 -11.85
C ALA A 228 -14.08 10.87 -11.57
N TYR A 229 -12.90 11.26 -11.08
CA TYR A 229 -11.88 10.30 -10.68
C TYR A 229 -12.36 9.42 -9.52
N ARG A 230 -12.98 10.01 -8.49
CA ARG A 230 -13.52 9.27 -7.34
C ARG A 230 -14.64 8.32 -7.73
N ASP A 231 -15.50 8.69 -8.67
CA ASP A 231 -16.52 7.79 -9.23
C ASP A 231 -15.90 6.59 -9.94
N ALA A 232 -14.83 6.82 -10.71
CA ALA A 232 -14.08 5.74 -11.33
C ALA A 232 -13.42 4.81 -10.29
N VAL A 233 -12.84 5.37 -9.23
CA VAL A 233 -12.26 4.59 -8.11
C VAL A 233 -13.35 3.79 -7.38
N ARG A 234 -14.52 4.38 -7.12
CA ARG A 234 -15.68 3.66 -6.54
C ARG A 234 -16.07 2.47 -7.42
N GLY A 235 -16.17 2.68 -8.73
CA GLY A 235 -16.46 1.60 -9.68
C GLY A 235 -15.41 0.49 -9.64
N TYR A 236 -14.12 0.84 -9.58
CA TYR A 236 -13.03 -0.12 -9.45
C TYR A 236 -13.14 -0.94 -8.15
N LEU A 237 -13.28 -0.27 -7.01
CA LEU A 237 -13.47 -0.93 -5.71
C LEU A 237 -14.72 -1.81 -5.69
N SER A 238 -15.82 -1.37 -6.30
CA SER A 238 -17.05 -2.16 -6.40
C SER A 238 -16.82 -3.44 -7.20
N THR A 239 -16.11 -3.37 -8.33
CA THR A 239 -15.76 -4.56 -9.13
C THR A 239 -14.90 -5.53 -8.33
N LEU A 240 -13.83 -5.04 -7.69
CA LEU A 240 -12.95 -5.90 -6.88
C LEU A 240 -13.71 -6.52 -5.71
N SER A 241 -14.44 -5.70 -4.96
CA SER A 241 -15.22 -6.11 -3.80
C SER A 241 -16.28 -7.16 -4.17
N GLY A 242 -17.04 -6.94 -5.24
CA GLY A 242 -18.07 -7.88 -5.69
C GLY A 242 -17.51 -9.26 -6.06
N GLY A 243 -16.29 -9.32 -6.60
CA GLY A 243 -15.65 -10.58 -6.96
C GLY A 243 -14.85 -11.26 -5.83
N VAL A 244 -14.49 -10.54 -4.77
CA VAL A 244 -13.66 -11.04 -3.66
C VAL A 244 -14.47 -11.34 -2.40
N ARG A 245 -15.38 -10.44 -1.99
CA ARG A 245 -16.12 -10.55 -0.71
C ARG A 245 -16.95 -11.82 -0.51
N PRO A 246 -17.45 -12.52 -1.55
CA PRO A 246 -18.17 -13.77 -1.34
C PRO A 246 -17.35 -14.84 -0.60
N ALA A 247 -16.01 -14.77 -0.64
CA ALA A 247 -15.15 -15.81 -0.06
C ALA A 247 -13.89 -15.29 0.66
N ALA A 248 -13.61 -13.98 0.64
CA ALA A 248 -12.41 -13.42 1.27
C ALA A 248 -12.62 -11.97 1.75
N VAL A 249 -11.74 -11.48 2.63
CA VAL A 249 -11.80 -10.07 3.07
C VAL A 249 -11.12 -9.14 2.05
N ILE A 250 -11.60 -7.90 1.94
CA ILE A 250 -10.96 -6.85 1.14
C ILE A 250 -10.85 -5.58 1.96
N TRP A 251 -9.63 -5.07 2.06
CA TRP A 251 -9.26 -3.86 2.79
C TRP A 251 -8.62 -2.89 1.80
N ALA A 252 -8.75 -1.58 2.04
CA ALA A 252 -8.13 -0.57 1.21
C ALA A 252 -7.52 0.53 2.09
N ASN A 253 -6.32 0.97 1.73
CA ASN A 253 -5.58 2.09 2.30
C ASN A 253 -5.38 3.17 1.23
#